data_AF-A0A3M1CW27-F1
#
_entry.id   AF-A0A3M1CW27-F1
#
_cell.length_a   1.000
_cell.length_b   1.000
_cell.length_c   1.000
_cell.angle_alpha   90.00
_cell.angle_beta   90.00
_cell.angle_gamma   90.00
#
_symmetry.space_group_name_H-M   'P 1'
#
loop_
_entity.id
_entity.type
_entity.pdbx_description
1 polymer ?
#
loop_
_entity_poly.entity_id
_entity_poly.type
_entity_poly.pdbx_seq_one_letter_code
_entity_poly.pdbx_strand_id
1 'polypeptide(L)'
;MLLEPRDPHAGDELRMLPGDWRNHRAFAVTEKLDRPTWEELDARFRELYPAVLCGRADPSALCAVADRMGLTPPPRFDRRRARPAPRRVGDGLLADVCEDKLPDVGLFAPERVLGPFAELPLSRAARRVSGAVMAFSRVLPQGQRAIDRFYREKPRPDVEERAIVKCIERCPPMLWRPEAGGGLTPLLPLAAGFRLAGPVDGVPAAPAVVGRAVPLRGDGAWLACALPLPAVPDPAIIERRLTWELWRLRRHEMRLTWEDLLRERGELLTRTCLEWCWEAGATEAGSPWRWPEW
;
A
#
# COMPACT_ATOMS: atom_id res chain seq x y z
N MET A 1 16.05 -6.57 -8.91
CA MET A 1 16.25 -7.25 -7.59
C MET A 1 15.03 -6.83 -6.75
N LEU A 2 14.62 -7.52 -5.67
CA LEU A 2 13.34 -7.13 -5.00
C LEU A 2 13.53 -6.26 -3.76
N LEU A 3 14.64 -6.41 -3.03
CA LEU A 3 15.20 -5.45 -2.06
C LEU A 3 16.70 -5.78 -1.90
N GLU A 4 17.56 -4.78 -1.73
CA GLU A 4 18.92 -5.04 -1.25
C GLU A 4 18.88 -5.48 0.24
N PRO A 5 19.76 -6.39 0.70
CA PRO A 5 19.84 -6.83 2.10
C PRO A 5 20.02 -5.73 3.15
N ARG A 6 20.35 -4.51 2.71
CA ARG A 6 20.58 -3.33 3.53
C ARG A 6 19.76 -2.14 3.06
N ASP A 7 18.68 -2.35 2.30
CA ASP A 7 17.85 -1.25 1.82
C ASP A 7 17.41 -0.39 3.03
N PRO A 8 17.94 0.85 3.16
CA PRO A 8 17.61 1.72 4.28
C PRO A 8 16.12 2.11 4.26
N HIS A 9 15.44 1.91 3.14
CA HIS A 9 14.03 2.18 2.94
C HIS A 9 13.12 0.99 3.25
N ALA A 10 13.70 -0.19 3.56
CA ALA A 10 12.93 -1.34 3.97
C ALA A 10 12.12 -0.97 5.22
N GLY A 11 10.78 -0.97 5.08
CA GLY A 11 9.88 -0.56 6.14
C GLY A 11 9.84 -1.56 7.30
N ASP A 12 8.65 -1.78 7.83
CA ASP A 12 8.42 -2.79 8.87
C ASP A 12 8.25 -4.22 8.30
N GLU A 13 8.39 -4.41 6.99
CA GLU A 13 8.40 -5.73 6.34
C GLU A 13 9.43 -6.69 6.94
N LEU A 14 10.60 -6.17 7.33
CA LEU A 14 11.66 -6.96 7.96
C LEU A 14 11.39 -7.26 9.44
N ARG A 15 10.39 -6.61 10.05
CA ARG A 15 9.99 -6.83 11.44
C ARG A 15 8.89 -7.90 11.48
N MET A 16 9.30 -9.15 11.63
CA MET A 16 8.39 -10.28 11.64
C MET A 16 7.92 -10.61 13.07
N LEU A 17 6.62 -10.46 13.32
CA LEU A 17 6.00 -10.97 14.55
C LEU A 17 5.65 -12.47 14.39
N PRO A 18 5.61 -13.27 15.48
CA PRO A 18 5.09 -14.64 15.45
C PRO A 18 3.62 -14.66 15.02
N GLY A 19 3.24 -15.61 14.16
CA GLY A 19 1.85 -15.75 13.70
C GLY A 19 0.90 -16.21 14.80
N ASP A 20 -0.40 -16.04 14.59
CA ASP A 20 -1.43 -16.47 15.55
C ASP A 20 -2.05 -17.80 15.13
N TRP A 21 -1.62 -18.90 15.75
CA TRP A 21 -2.19 -20.22 15.53
C TRP A 21 -3.70 -20.28 15.77
N ARG A 22 -4.22 -19.47 16.71
CA ARG A 22 -5.67 -19.45 17.00
C ARG A 22 -6.44 -18.91 15.79
N ASN A 23 -5.87 -17.94 15.09
CA ASN A 23 -6.43 -17.42 13.85
C ASN A 23 -6.44 -18.50 12.75
N HIS A 24 -5.33 -19.20 12.55
CA HIS A 24 -5.24 -20.34 11.62
C HIS A 24 -6.31 -21.39 11.92
N ARG A 25 -6.39 -21.87 13.16
CA ARG A 25 -7.38 -22.87 13.59
C ARG A 25 -8.82 -22.44 13.31
N ALA A 26 -9.12 -21.15 13.49
CA ALA A 26 -10.46 -20.62 13.30
C ALA A 26 -10.83 -20.44 11.83
N PHE A 27 -9.90 -20.00 10.98
CA PHE A 27 -10.22 -19.42 9.67
C PHE A 27 -9.46 -19.99 8.47
N ALA A 28 -8.55 -20.95 8.67
CA ALA A 28 -7.93 -21.66 7.56
C ALA A 28 -9.00 -22.29 6.66
N VAL A 29 -8.86 -22.06 5.35
CA VAL A 29 -9.72 -22.66 4.32
C VAL A 29 -9.17 -24.00 3.82
N THR A 30 -7.89 -24.27 4.09
CA THR A 30 -7.18 -25.52 3.82
C THR A 30 -7.20 -26.43 5.04
N GLU A 31 -6.43 -27.51 4.99
CA GLU A 31 -6.18 -28.37 6.15
C GLU A 31 -5.72 -27.56 7.37
N LYS A 32 -6.31 -27.88 8.53
CA LYS A 32 -6.00 -27.22 9.80
C LYS A 32 -4.81 -27.91 10.43
N LEU A 33 -3.71 -27.18 10.50
CA LEU A 33 -2.49 -27.65 11.14
C LEU A 33 -2.66 -27.69 12.65
N ASP A 34 -2.10 -28.72 13.27
CA ASP A 34 -1.90 -28.71 14.71
C ASP A 34 -0.94 -27.57 15.12
N ARG A 35 -0.91 -27.29 16.42
CA ARG A 35 -0.13 -26.16 16.95
C ARG A 35 1.37 -26.32 16.72
N PRO A 36 2.00 -27.47 17.03
CA PRO A 36 3.43 -27.65 16.81
C PRO A 36 3.84 -27.46 15.34
N THR A 37 3.10 -28.06 14.41
CA THR A 37 3.39 -27.96 12.97
C THR A 37 3.27 -26.52 12.47
N TRP A 38 2.25 -25.79 12.94
CA TRP A 38 2.10 -24.38 12.62
C TRP A 38 3.26 -23.53 13.14
N GLU A 39 3.65 -23.72 14.41
CA GLU A 39 4.72 -22.95 15.04
C GLU A 39 6.09 -23.19 14.35
N GLU A 40 6.35 -24.43 13.92
CA GLU A 40 7.55 -24.78 13.13
C GLU A 40 7.55 -24.08 11.77
N LEU A 41 6.45 -24.19 11.01
CA LEU A 41 6.32 -23.53 9.71
C LEU A 41 6.38 -22.01 9.82
N ASP A 42 5.76 -21.44 10.86
CA ASP A 42 5.80 -20.01 11.15
C ASP A 42 7.23 -19.53 11.45
N ALA A 43 8.02 -20.29 12.22
CA ALA A 43 9.43 -20.00 12.44
C ALA A 43 10.21 -20.01 11.11
N ARG A 44 9.97 -21.02 10.26
CA ARG A 44 10.62 -21.10 8.94
C ARG A 44 10.21 -19.97 8.01
N PHE A 45 8.93 -19.57 8.02
CA PHE A 45 8.45 -18.42 7.25
C PHE A 45 9.13 -17.13 7.70
N ARG A 46 9.27 -16.91 9.02
CA ARG A 46 9.93 -15.72 9.59
C ARG A 46 11.41 -15.63 9.23
N GLU A 47 12.09 -16.76 9.06
CA GLU A 47 13.47 -16.83 8.58
C GLU A 47 13.55 -16.55 7.07
N LEU A 48 12.72 -17.22 6.27
CA LEU A 48 12.77 -17.16 4.81
C LEU A 48 12.27 -15.84 4.24
N TYR A 49 11.22 -15.23 4.81
CA TYR A 49 10.61 -14.00 4.29
C TYR A 49 11.62 -12.86 4.10
N PRO A 50 12.36 -12.41 5.13
CA PRO A 50 13.38 -11.39 4.95
C PRO A 50 14.54 -11.89 4.07
N ALA A 51 14.91 -13.18 4.11
CA ALA A 51 15.95 -13.71 3.26
C ALA A 51 15.59 -13.63 1.76
N VAL A 52 14.35 -13.96 1.39
CA VAL A 52 13.84 -13.86 0.01
C VAL A 52 13.76 -12.41 -0.43
N LEU A 53 13.23 -11.52 0.42
CA LEU A 53 13.18 -10.09 0.11
C LEU A 53 14.57 -9.54 -0.20
N CYS A 54 15.56 -9.85 0.64
CA CYS A 54 16.96 -9.47 0.46
C CYS A 54 17.70 -10.23 -0.66
N GLY A 55 17.04 -11.10 -1.42
CA GLY A 55 17.70 -11.92 -2.45
C GLY A 55 18.71 -12.96 -1.93
N ARG A 56 18.65 -13.30 -0.63
CA ARG A 56 19.53 -14.29 0.04
C ARG A 56 18.94 -15.71 0.06
N ALA A 57 17.68 -15.87 -0.33
CA ALA A 57 17.03 -17.17 -0.44
C ALA A 57 16.16 -17.23 -1.70
N ASP A 58 15.94 -18.44 -2.22
CA ASP A 58 15.08 -18.67 -3.37
C ASP A 58 13.61 -18.44 -3.00
N PRO A 59 12.84 -17.64 -3.77
CA PRO A 59 11.41 -17.45 -3.56
C PRO A 59 10.58 -18.74 -3.43
N SER A 60 10.96 -19.81 -4.14
CA SER A 60 10.26 -21.09 -4.10
C SER A 60 10.24 -21.72 -2.70
N ALA A 61 11.28 -21.49 -1.89
CA ALA A 61 11.33 -21.98 -0.52
C ALA A 61 10.26 -21.29 0.36
N LEU A 62 10.05 -19.98 0.17
CA LEU A 62 8.99 -19.24 0.86
C LEU A 62 7.61 -19.68 0.38
N CYS A 63 7.42 -19.87 -0.94
CA CYS A 63 6.18 -20.39 -1.50
C CYS A 63 5.81 -21.75 -0.90
N ALA A 64 6.75 -22.70 -0.85
CA ALA A 64 6.51 -24.03 -0.29
C ALA A 64 6.08 -24.00 1.18
N VAL A 65 6.68 -23.11 1.98
CA VAL A 65 6.26 -22.92 3.39
C VAL A 65 4.88 -22.27 3.46
N ALA A 66 4.62 -21.23 2.66
CA ALA A 66 3.33 -20.56 2.61
C ALA A 66 2.20 -21.52 2.18
N ASP A 67 2.46 -22.39 1.20
CA ASP A 67 1.54 -23.42 0.73
C ASP A 67 1.20 -24.41 1.84
N ARG A 68 2.22 -24.94 2.53
CA ARG A 68 2.01 -25.85 3.67
C ARG A 68 1.24 -25.19 4.81
N MET A 69 1.43 -23.89 5.02
CA MET A 69 0.67 -23.11 6.00
C MET A 69 -0.76 -22.78 5.52
N GLY A 70 -1.11 -23.01 4.25
CA GLY A 70 -2.41 -22.63 3.70
C GLY A 70 -2.58 -21.12 3.47
N LEU A 71 -1.48 -20.38 3.29
CA LEU A 71 -1.48 -18.91 3.09
C LEU A 71 -1.70 -18.49 1.64
N THR A 72 -1.55 -19.43 0.70
CA THR A 72 -1.61 -19.24 -0.75
C THR A 72 -2.95 -19.46 -1.46
N PRO A 73 -4.13 -19.63 -0.81
CA PRO A 73 -5.37 -19.72 -1.57
C PRO A 73 -5.60 -18.42 -2.35
N PRO A 74 -6.28 -18.50 -3.51
CA PRO A 74 -6.48 -17.36 -4.40
C PRO A 74 -6.92 -16.09 -3.65
N PRO A 75 -6.44 -14.90 -4.06
CA PRO A 75 -6.83 -13.66 -3.43
C PRO A 75 -8.35 -13.53 -3.33
N ARG A 76 -8.84 -13.27 -2.12
CA ARG A 76 -10.23 -12.89 -1.92
C ARG A 76 -10.36 -11.40 -2.19
N PHE A 77 -11.41 -11.04 -2.90
CA PHE A 77 -11.73 -9.66 -3.19
C PHE A 77 -12.80 -9.13 -2.23
N ASP A 78 -12.65 -7.88 -1.84
CA ASP A 78 -13.61 -7.18 -1.00
C ASP A 78 -14.95 -7.02 -1.74
N ARG A 79 -16.05 -7.43 -1.07
CA ARG A 79 -17.42 -7.36 -1.61
C ARG A 79 -18.04 -5.97 -1.45
N ARG A 80 -17.41 -5.09 -0.67
CA ARG A 80 -17.85 -3.70 -0.49
C ARG A 80 -17.63 -2.92 -1.78
N ARG A 81 -18.30 -1.78 -1.89
CA ARG A 81 -18.12 -0.81 -2.99
C ARG A 81 -17.52 0.48 -2.45
N ALA A 82 -16.80 1.20 -3.31
CA ALA A 82 -16.39 2.57 -3.02
C ALA A 82 -17.63 3.41 -2.67
N ARG A 83 -17.57 4.17 -1.57
CA ARG A 83 -18.66 5.07 -1.20
C ARG A 83 -18.34 6.47 -1.73
N PRO A 84 -19.33 7.17 -2.32
CA PRO A 84 -19.12 8.51 -2.82
C PRO A 84 -18.90 9.49 -1.67
N ALA A 85 -17.89 10.34 -1.80
CA ALA A 85 -17.60 11.39 -0.85
C ALA A 85 -18.46 12.63 -1.12
N PRO A 86 -18.76 13.44 -0.07
CA PRO A 86 -19.51 14.70 -0.24
C PRO A 86 -18.84 15.71 -1.17
N ARG A 87 -17.50 15.81 -1.11
CA ARG A 87 -16.70 16.73 -1.92
C ARG A 87 -15.26 16.25 -2.03
N ARG A 88 -14.53 16.81 -2.99
CA ARG A 88 -13.08 16.63 -3.14
C ARG A 88 -12.34 17.35 -2.02
N VAL A 89 -11.22 16.76 -1.59
CA VAL A 89 -10.21 17.38 -0.73
C VAL A 89 -8.84 17.17 -1.35
N GLY A 90 -7.92 18.11 -1.12
CA GLY A 90 -6.52 17.94 -1.48
C GLY A 90 -5.79 17.06 -0.47
N ASP A 91 -4.64 16.53 -0.88
CA ASP A 91 -3.79 15.67 -0.05
C ASP A 91 -3.23 16.39 1.19
N GLY A 92 -3.32 17.73 1.24
CA GLY A 92 -2.94 18.53 2.40
C GLY A 92 -3.69 18.11 3.67
N LEU A 93 -5.00 17.88 3.57
CA LEU A 93 -5.81 17.43 4.72
C LEU A 93 -5.26 16.12 5.33
N LEU A 94 -4.88 15.16 4.47
CA LEU A 94 -4.36 13.87 4.94
C LEU A 94 -2.93 13.98 5.46
N ALA A 95 -2.12 14.86 4.88
CA ALA A 95 -0.79 15.16 5.37
C ALA A 95 -0.84 15.81 6.76
N ASP A 96 -1.73 16.80 6.96
CA ASP A 96 -1.93 17.48 8.25
C ASP A 96 -2.40 16.47 9.31
N VAL A 97 -3.39 15.63 8.97
CA VAL A 97 -3.83 14.52 9.84
C VAL A 97 -2.67 13.59 10.20
N CYS A 98 -1.78 13.31 9.24
CA CYS A 98 -0.63 12.45 9.50
C CYS A 98 0.36 13.13 10.46
N GLU A 99 0.72 14.38 10.20
CA GLU A 99 1.69 15.16 10.98
C GLU A 99 1.22 15.36 12.43
N ASP A 100 -0.05 15.72 12.62
CA ASP A 100 -0.64 15.93 13.95
C ASP A 100 -0.68 14.65 14.79
N LYS A 101 -0.83 13.48 14.14
CA LYS A 101 -1.11 12.21 14.82
C LYS A 101 0.08 11.26 14.83
N LEU A 102 1.12 11.52 14.05
CA LEU A 102 2.35 10.74 14.03
C LEU A 102 3.51 11.75 14.10
N PRO A 103 4.01 12.03 15.33
CA PRO A 103 5.22 12.82 15.50
C PRO A 103 6.34 12.26 14.61
N ASP A 104 7.16 13.16 14.09
CA ASP A 104 8.32 12.85 13.24
C ASP A 104 7.99 12.18 11.90
N VAL A 105 6.72 12.08 11.50
CA VAL A 105 6.35 11.48 10.20
C VAL A 105 7.00 12.18 9.01
N GLY A 106 7.24 13.48 9.12
CA GLY A 106 7.99 14.23 8.11
C GLY A 106 9.44 13.75 7.91
N LEU A 107 10.03 13.09 8.91
CA LEU A 107 11.41 12.56 8.84
C LEU A 107 11.45 11.22 8.10
N PHE A 108 10.48 10.32 8.30
CA PHE A 108 10.54 8.96 7.76
C PHE A 108 9.51 8.66 6.66
N ALA A 109 8.46 9.46 6.48
CA ALA A 109 7.46 9.21 5.43
C ALA A 109 8.06 9.20 4.02
N PRO A 110 8.96 10.14 3.65
CA PRO A 110 9.57 10.10 2.33
C PRO A 110 10.34 8.81 2.07
N GLU A 111 11.19 8.36 3.00
CA GLU A 111 11.95 7.12 2.84
C GLU A 111 11.01 5.89 2.71
N ARG A 112 9.96 5.83 3.52
CA ARG A 112 9.04 4.68 3.54
C ARG A 112 8.15 4.60 2.30
N VAL A 113 7.77 5.74 1.72
CA VAL A 113 6.84 5.83 0.59
C VAL A 113 7.59 5.95 -0.74
N LEU A 114 8.65 6.77 -0.78
CA LEU A 114 9.37 7.11 -2.00
C LEU A 114 10.57 6.20 -2.30
N GLY A 115 11.05 5.45 -1.29
CA GLY A 115 12.20 4.57 -1.44
C GLY A 115 13.45 5.35 -1.87
N PRO A 116 14.24 4.84 -2.84
CA PRO A 116 15.46 5.51 -3.31
C PRO A 116 15.26 6.96 -3.79
N PHE A 117 14.06 7.31 -4.28
CA PHE A 117 13.77 8.68 -4.69
C PHE A 117 13.76 9.68 -3.51
N ALA A 118 13.71 9.20 -2.26
CA ALA A 118 13.82 10.03 -1.07
C ALA A 118 15.21 10.69 -0.91
N GLU A 119 16.24 10.14 -1.56
CA GLU A 119 17.61 10.68 -1.56
C GLU A 119 17.74 11.93 -2.45
N LEU A 120 16.78 12.16 -3.34
CA LEU A 120 16.75 13.33 -4.22
C LEU A 120 16.15 14.56 -3.53
N PRO A 121 16.43 15.78 -4.02
CA PRO A 121 15.71 16.97 -3.59
C PRO A 121 14.20 16.82 -3.79
N LEU A 122 13.45 16.71 -2.69
CA LEU A 122 12.00 16.51 -2.71
C LEU A 122 11.23 17.82 -2.77
N SER A 123 10.28 17.90 -3.70
CA SER A 123 9.32 19.01 -3.74
C SER A 123 8.37 18.97 -2.54
N ARG A 124 7.71 20.11 -2.25
CA ARG A 124 6.66 20.18 -1.22
C ARG A 124 5.52 19.20 -1.51
N ALA A 125 5.17 19.04 -2.78
CA ALA A 125 4.20 18.09 -3.28
C ALA A 125 4.56 16.64 -2.92
N ALA A 126 5.79 16.20 -3.21
CA ALA A 126 6.25 14.84 -2.89
C ALA A 126 6.22 14.55 -1.38
N ARG A 127 6.64 15.52 -0.56
CA ARG A 127 6.58 15.42 0.91
C ARG A 127 5.14 15.31 1.41
N ARG A 128 4.24 16.14 0.88
CA ARG A 128 2.81 16.13 1.22
C ARG A 128 2.16 14.79 0.89
N VAL A 129 2.37 14.26 -0.31
CA VAL A 129 1.83 12.95 -0.71
C VAL A 129 2.41 11.83 0.15
N SER A 130 3.69 11.88 0.51
CA SER A 130 4.30 10.89 1.41
C SER A 130 3.59 10.88 2.77
N GLY A 131 3.35 12.05 3.36
CA GLY A 131 2.55 12.18 4.60
C GLY A 131 1.12 11.67 4.42
N ALA A 132 0.45 12.05 3.33
CA ALA A 132 -0.91 11.61 3.03
C ALA A 132 -1.04 10.08 2.88
N VAL A 133 -0.07 9.42 2.23
CA VAL A 133 -0.01 7.95 2.13
C VAL A 133 0.17 7.33 3.51
N MET A 134 1.11 7.86 4.31
CA MET A 134 1.39 7.35 5.65
C MET A 134 0.23 7.52 6.63
N ALA A 135 -0.72 8.41 6.36
CA ALA A 135 -1.92 8.57 7.18
C ALA A 135 -2.71 7.25 7.34
N PHE A 136 -2.64 6.37 6.34
CA PHE A 136 -3.33 5.08 6.30
C PHE A 136 -2.48 3.90 6.79
N SER A 137 -1.17 4.09 6.88
CA SER A 137 -0.23 3.02 7.24
C SER A 137 -0.15 2.87 8.76
N ARG A 138 0.02 1.63 9.24
CA ARG A 138 0.30 1.39 10.66
C ARG A 138 1.78 1.65 10.91
N VAL A 139 2.10 2.75 11.60
CA VAL A 139 3.49 3.03 11.99
C VAL A 139 3.78 2.38 13.34
N LEU A 140 4.77 1.49 13.38
CA LEU A 140 5.38 1.01 14.62
C LEU A 140 6.19 2.17 15.25
N PRO A 141 6.09 2.40 16.57
CA PRO A 141 5.71 1.41 17.59
C PRO A 141 4.23 1.41 18.01
N GLN A 142 3.40 2.39 17.63
CA GLN A 142 2.03 2.47 18.17
C GLN A 142 1.01 1.60 17.44
N GLY A 143 1.33 1.10 16.23
CA GLY A 143 0.49 0.15 15.49
C GLY A 143 -0.90 0.67 15.07
N GLN A 144 -1.21 1.93 15.40
CA GLN A 144 -2.44 2.62 15.04
C GLN A 144 -2.17 3.55 13.85
N ARG A 145 -3.16 3.69 12.97
CA ARG A 145 -3.08 4.60 11.82
C ARG A 145 -3.38 6.03 12.27
N ALA A 146 -2.79 7.04 11.63
CA ALA A 146 -3.09 8.44 11.93
C ALA A 146 -4.59 8.73 11.80
N ILE A 147 -5.23 8.18 10.76
CA ILE A 147 -6.67 8.30 10.54
C ILE A 147 -7.53 7.72 11.69
N ASP A 148 -7.07 6.66 12.36
CA ASP A 148 -7.80 6.08 13.50
C ASP A 148 -7.78 7.03 14.70
N ARG A 149 -6.66 7.75 14.90
CA ARG A 149 -6.50 8.78 15.92
C ARG A 149 -7.35 10.02 15.60
N PHE A 150 -7.33 10.46 14.34
CA PHE A 150 -8.17 11.56 13.86
C PHE A 150 -9.65 11.37 14.20
N TYR A 151 -10.22 10.18 13.96
CA TYR A 151 -11.63 9.93 14.30
C TYR A 151 -11.96 9.99 15.79
N ARG A 152 -10.96 9.80 16.66
CA ARG A 152 -11.12 9.71 18.12
C ARG A 152 -10.75 11.01 18.84
N GLU A 153 -10.24 12.00 18.11
CA GLU A 153 -9.79 13.28 18.67
C GLU A 153 -10.92 14.08 19.34
N LYS A 154 -10.52 14.92 20.30
CA LYS A 154 -11.37 15.91 20.96
C LYS A 154 -10.69 17.30 20.88
N PRO A 155 -11.38 18.35 20.40
CA PRO A 155 -12.74 18.32 19.85
C PRO A 155 -12.85 17.41 18.62
N ARG A 156 -14.03 16.84 18.39
CA ARG A 156 -14.22 15.93 17.25
C ARG A 156 -14.09 16.73 15.95
N PRO A 157 -13.37 16.19 14.94
CA PRO A 157 -13.37 16.81 13.62
C PRO A 157 -14.78 16.89 13.03
N ASP A 158 -14.95 17.77 12.05
CA ASP A 158 -16.24 18.01 11.43
C ASP A 158 -16.87 16.72 10.85
N VAL A 159 -18.20 16.67 10.82
CA VAL A 159 -18.94 15.49 10.31
C VAL A 159 -18.64 15.24 8.84
N GLU A 160 -18.56 16.28 8.03
CA GLU A 160 -18.28 16.20 6.61
C GLU A 160 -16.84 15.73 6.36
N GLU A 161 -15.86 16.32 7.04
CA GLU A 161 -14.45 15.92 6.95
C GLU A 161 -14.26 14.45 7.29
N ARG A 162 -14.85 13.98 8.40
CA ARG A 162 -14.79 12.56 8.76
C ARG A 162 -15.44 11.67 7.71
N ALA A 163 -16.53 12.11 7.10
CA ALA A 163 -17.18 11.37 6.02
C ALA A 163 -16.27 11.28 4.79
N ILE A 164 -15.59 12.36 4.40
CA ILE A 164 -14.65 12.39 3.29
C ILE A 164 -13.46 11.45 3.55
N VAL A 165 -12.76 11.60 4.69
CA VAL A 165 -11.60 10.76 5.04
C VAL A 165 -12.01 9.27 5.05
N LYS A 166 -13.22 8.97 5.53
CA LYS A 166 -13.74 7.59 5.56
C LYS A 166 -14.01 7.03 4.16
N CYS A 167 -14.39 7.87 3.20
CA CYS A 167 -14.54 7.46 1.81
C CYS A 167 -13.16 7.19 1.18
N ILE A 168 -12.17 8.05 1.44
CA ILE A 168 -10.79 7.85 0.97
C ILE A 168 -10.18 6.57 1.56
N GLU A 169 -10.29 6.36 2.88
CA GLU A 169 -9.78 5.16 3.58
C GLU A 169 -10.31 3.87 2.94
N ARG A 170 -11.59 3.86 2.58
CA ARG A 170 -12.26 2.68 2.01
C ARG A 170 -11.80 2.36 0.60
N CYS A 171 -11.36 3.35 -0.16
CA CYS A 171 -10.85 3.14 -1.51
C CYS A 171 -9.40 2.65 -1.41
N PRO A 172 -9.08 1.43 -1.86
CA PRO A 172 -7.71 0.93 -1.82
C PRO A 172 -6.82 1.77 -2.74
N PRO A 173 -5.55 2.02 -2.37
CA PRO A 173 -4.57 2.55 -3.31
C PRO A 173 -4.32 1.50 -4.39
N MET A 174 -4.07 1.96 -5.60
CA MET A 174 -3.91 1.10 -6.75
C MET A 174 -2.91 1.71 -7.73
N LEU A 175 -2.22 0.85 -8.47
CA LEU A 175 -1.41 1.23 -9.61
C LEU A 175 -2.33 1.37 -10.82
N TRP A 176 -2.43 2.58 -11.35
CA TRP A 176 -3.30 2.92 -12.46
C TRP A 176 -2.51 3.27 -13.71
N ARG A 177 -3.07 2.92 -14.86
CA ARG A 177 -2.73 3.51 -16.16
C ARG A 177 -3.75 4.59 -16.50
N PRO A 178 -3.33 5.86 -16.61
CA PRO A 178 -4.17 6.93 -17.13
C PRO A 178 -4.61 6.66 -18.58
N GLU A 179 -5.86 6.97 -18.90
CA GLU A 179 -6.41 6.86 -20.25
C GLU A 179 -6.62 8.23 -20.90
N ALA A 180 -6.62 8.28 -22.24
CA ALA A 180 -6.83 9.52 -22.99
C ALA A 180 -8.19 10.19 -22.69
N GLY A 181 -9.21 9.41 -22.31
CA GLY A 181 -10.53 9.93 -21.90
C GLY A 181 -10.62 10.40 -20.45
N GLY A 182 -9.49 10.51 -19.73
CA GLY A 182 -9.45 10.88 -18.31
C GLY A 182 -9.80 9.74 -17.35
N GLY A 183 -10.06 8.54 -17.87
CA GLY A 183 -10.30 7.34 -17.06
C GLY A 183 -9.02 6.73 -16.48
N LEU A 184 -9.20 5.71 -15.64
CA LEU A 184 -8.11 4.95 -15.03
C LEU A 184 -8.34 3.44 -15.22
N THR A 185 -7.37 2.75 -15.82
CA THR A 185 -7.36 1.29 -15.86
C THR A 185 -6.45 0.75 -14.74
N PRO A 186 -6.93 -0.17 -13.87
CA PRO A 186 -6.09 -0.77 -12.84
C PRO A 186 -5.09 -1.73 -13.48
N LEU A 187 -3.83 -1.65 -13.05
CA LEU A 187 -2.76 -2.54 -13.51
C LEU A 187 -2.56 -3.76 -12.60
N LEU A 188 -3.18 -3.77 -11.43
CA LEU A 188 -3.19 -4.92 -10.52
C LEU A 188 -4.63 -5.43 -10.35
N PRO A 189 -4.82 -6.66 -9.82
CA PRO A 189 -6.15 -7.15 -9.50
C PRO A 189 -6.92 -6.18 -8.60
N LEU A 190 -8.18 -5.91 -8.94
CA LEU A 190 -9.06 -5.03 -8.18
C LEU A 190 -10.51 -5.49 -8.31
N ALA A 191 -11.21 -5.58 -7.17
CA ALA A 191 -12.62 -5.92 -7.16
C ALA A 191 -13.44 -4.92 -7.98
N ALA A 192 -14.46 -5.44 -8.67
CA ALA A 192 -15.32 -4.63 -9.54
C ALA A 192 -15.97 -3.44 -8.81
N GLY A 193 -16.24 -3.56 -7.50
CA GLY A 193 -16.84 -2.50 -6.68
C GLY A 193 -15.96 -1.26 -6.45
N PHE A 194 -14.68 -1.31 -6.82
CA PHE A 194 -13.73 -0.19 -6.73
C PHE A 194 -13.24 0.30 -8.10
N ARG A 195 -13.69 -0.34 -9.19
CA ARG A 195 -13.43 0.16 -10.54
C ARG A 195 -14.38 1.32 -10.81
N LEU A 196 -13.84 2.44 -11.25
CA LEU A 196 -14.64 3.61 -11.58
C LEU A 196 -14.93 3.63 -13.08
N ALA A 197 -16.11 4.12 -13.43
CA ALA A 197 -16.47 4.42 -14.80
C ALA A 197 -16.35 5.93 -15.02
N GLY A 198 -15.79 6.34 -16.15
CA GLY A 198 -15.68 7.74 -16.53
C GLY A 198 -14.41 8.45 -16.04
N PRO A 199 -14.34 9.78 -16.24
CA PRO A 199 -13.16 10.57 -15.96
C PRO A 199 -12.89 10.70 -14.46
N VAL A 200 -11.60 10.78 -14.12
CA VAL A 200 -11.09 10.98 -12.77
C VAL A 200 -10.26 12.26 -12.74
N ASP A 201 -10.64 13.19 -11.88
CA ASP A 201 -9.93 14.46 -11.68
C ASP A 201 -8.62 14.26 -10.90
N GLY A 202 -7.66 15.16 -11.14
CA GLY A 202 -6.38 15.16 -10.42
C GLY A 202 -5.43 14.04 -10.83
N VAL A 203 -5.68 13.38 -11.97
CA VAL A 203 -4.77 12.40 -12.56
C VAL A 203 -3.60 13.16 -13.20
N PRO A 204 -2.35 12.94 -12.74
CA PRO A 204 -1.19 13.59 -13.32
C PRO A 204 -0.90 13.06 -14.73
N ALA A 205 -0.35 13.91 -15.59
CA ALA A 205 0.15 13.51 -16.91
C ALA A 205 1.43 12.66 -16.76
N ALA A 206 1.26 11.35 -16.60
CA ALA A 206 2.33 10.39 -16.40
C ALA A 206 1.97 9.03 -17.02
N PRO A 207 2.95 8.20 -17.41
CA PRO A 207 2.69 6.84 -17.92
C PRO A 207 1.89 5.95 -16.98
N ALA A 208 2.12 6.09 -15.67
CA ALA A 208 1.38 5.41 -14.62
C ALA A 208 1.28 6.30 -13.37
N VAL A 209 0.35 5.97 -12.47
CA VAL A 209 0.14 6.69 -11.22
C VAL A 209 -0.29 5.72 -10.12
N VAL A 210 0.22 5.90 -8.90
CA VAL A 210 -0.31 5.26 -7.70
C VAL A 210 -1.26 6.22 -7.00
N GLY A 211 -2.44 5.76 -6.61
CA GLY A 211 -3.37 6.59 -5.86
C GLY A 211 -4.69 5.90 -5.54
N ARG A 212 -5.53 6.58 -4.77
CA ARG A 212 -6.87 6.12 -4.37
C ARG A 212 -7.92 6.83 -5.21
N ALA A 213 -8.63 6.09 -6.04
CA ALA A 213 -9.70 6.65 -6.87
C ALA A 213 -10.99 6.74 -6.03
N VAL A 214 -11.47 7.96 -5.78
CA VAL A 214 -12.58 8.21 -4.85
C VAL A 214 -13.77 8.82 -5.59
N PRO A 215 -14.95 8.16 -5.60
CA PRO A 215 -16.13 8.70 -6.28
C PRO A 215 -16.74 9.89 -5.51
N LEU A 216 -17.45 10.78 -6.22
CA LEU A 216 -18.14 11.94 -5.65
C LEU A 216 -19.67 11.76 -5.62
N ARG A 217 -20.33 12.43 -4.66
CA ARG A 217 -21.79 12.47 -4.54
C ARG A 217 -22.35 13.57 -5.45
N GLY A 218 -22.39 13.32 -6.74
CA GLY A 218 -22.93 14.26 -7.74
C GLY A 218 -22.66 13.72 -9.12
N ASP A 219 -21.38 13.67 -9.48
CA ASP A 219 -20.84 12.89 -10.58
C ASP A 219 -19.30 12.87 -10.48
N GLY A 220 -18.67 11.93 -11.18
CA GLY A 220 -17.22 11.86 -11.30
C GLY A 220 -16.48 11.32 -10.08
N ALA A 221 -15.16 11.45 -10.14
CA ALA A 221 -14.25 10.97 -9.12
C ALA A 221 -12.96 11.80 -9.12
N TRP A 222 -12.15 11.65 -8.08
CA TRP A 222 -10.80 12.21 -8.06
C TRP A 222 -9.79 11.20 -7.54
N LEU A 223 -8.52 11.43 -7.89
CA LEU A 223 -7.41 10.64 -7.40
C LEU A 223 -6.81 11.32 -6.15
N ALA A 224 -6.95 10.68 -4.99
CA ALA A 224 -6.31 11.08 -3.74
C ALA A 224 -4.96 10.36 -3.57
N CYS A 225 -4.03 11.00 -2.87
CA CYS A 225 -2.65 10.51 -2.67
C CYS A 225 -1.97 10.18 -4.00
N ALA A 226 -2.16 11.03 -5.01
CA ALA A 226 -1.73 10.76 -6.37
C ALA A 226 -0.20 10.92 -6.49
N LEU A 227 0.48 9.82 -6.82
CA LEU A 227 1.91 9.82 -7.08
C LEU A 227 2.19 9.37 -8.53
N PRO A 228 2.62 10.30 -9.41
CA PRO A 228 2.98 9.95 -10.78
C PRO A 228 4.25 9.10 -10.81
N LEU A 229 4.31 8.20 -11.77
CA LEU A 229 5.45 7.33 -12.03
C LEU A 229 6.07 7.65 -13.40
N PRO A 230 7.41 7.68 -13.53
CA PRO A 230 8.10 7.98 -14.78
C PRO A 230 7.91 6.94 -15.87
N ALA A 231 7.57 5.72 -15.48
CA ALA A 231 7.40 4.57 -16.35
C ALA A 231 6.27 3.70 -15.81
N VAL A 232 5.77 2.78 -16.64
CA VAL A 232 4.78 1.79 -16.21
C VAL A 232 5.51 0.62 -15.55
N PRO A 233 5.37 0.40 -14.23
CA PRO A 233 6.01 -0.75 -13.58
C PRO A 233 5.45 -2.07 -14.11
N ASP A 234 6.28 -3.11 -14.14
CA ASP A 234 5.85 -4.46 -14.47
C ASP A 234 4.87 -4.99 -13.39
N PRO A 235 3.57 -5.16 -13.71
CA PRO A 235 2.59 -5.58 -12.73
C PRO A 235 2.92 -6.92 -12.07
N ALA A 236 3.58 -7.85 -12.77
CA ALA A 236 3.91 -9.16 -12.22
C ALA A 236 4.94 -9.07 -11.08
N ILE A 237 5.87 -8.12 -11.16
CA ILE A 237 6.86 -7.88 -10.10
C ILE A 237 6.18 -7.28 -8.87
N ILE A 238 5.31 -6.28 -9.08
CA ILE A 238 4.57 -5.62 -8.00
C ILE A 238 3.62 -6.61 -7.32
N GLU A 239 2.83 -7.35 -8.10
CA GLU A 239 1.87 -8.34 -7.60
C GLU A 239 2.55 -9.44 -6.78
N ARG A 240 3.71 -9.93 -7.23
CA ARG A 240 4.49 -10.93 -6.49
C ARG A 240 4.89 -10.42 -5.10
N ARG A 241 5.42 -9.20 -4.99
CA ARG A 241 5.84 -8.64 -3.69
C ARG A 241 4.64 -8.42 -2.75
N LEU A 242 3.55 -7.88 -3.28
CA LEU A 242 2.30 -7.70 -2.52
C LEU A 242 1.70 -9.04 -2.09
N THR A 243 1.83 -10.08 -2.91
CA THR A 243 1.37 -11.44 -2.57
C THR A 243 2.15 -12.01 -1.37
N TRP A 244 3.47 -11.84 -1.33
CA TRP A 244 4.27 -12.25 -0.18
C TRP A 244 3.88 -11.48 1.09
N GLU A 245 3.64 -10.17 0.97
CA GLU A 245 3.14 -9.38 2.10
C GLU A 245 1.73 -9.85 2.54
N LEU A 246 0.85 -10.22 1.60
CA LEU A 246 -0.44 -10.81 1.96
C LEU A 246 -0.26 -12.09 2.78
N TRP A 247 0.66 -12.97 2.39
CA TRP A 247 0.97 -14.18 3.16
C TRP A 247 1.46 -13.84 4.56
N ARG A 248 2.35 -12.83 4.65
CA ARG A 248 2.85 -12.32 5.94
C ARG A 248 1.70 -11.88 6.85
N LEU A 249 0.75 -11.09 6.35
CA LEU A 249 -0.38 -10.60 7.13
C LEU A 249 -1.39 -11.72 7.46
N ARG A 250 -1.60 -12.68 6.55
CA ARG A 250 -2.51 -13.82 6.75
C ARG A 250 -2.09 -14.74 7.90
N ARG A 251 -0.81 -14.75 8.27
CA ARG A 251 -0.34 -15.42 9.50
C ARG A 251 -1.01 -14.88 10.78
N HIS A 252 -1.55 -13.68 10.73
CA HIS A 252 -2.28 -13.05 11.85
C HIS A 252 -3.78 -12.91 11.58
N GLU A 253 -4.18 -12.72 10.31
CA GLU A 253 -5.57 -12.62 9.90
C GLU A 253 -5.80 -13.28 8.54
N MET A 254 -6.17 -14.57 8.55
CA MET A 254 -6.43 -15.37 7.36
C MET A 254 -7.51 -14.77 6.47
N ARG A 255 -8.44 -13.98 7.02
CA ARG A 255 -9.59 -13.40 6.29
C ARG A 255 -9.26 -12.18 5.45
N LEU A 256 -8.04 -11.66 5.51
CA LEU A 256 -7.64 -10.49 4.73
C LEU A 256 -7.90 -10.67 3.23
N THR A 257 -8.54 -9.66 2.66
CA THR A 257 -8.74 -9.51 1.22
C THR A 257 -7.56 -8.79 0.58
N TRP A 258 -7.46 -8.86 -0.74
CA TRP A 258 -6.48 -8.10 -1.52
C TRP A 258 -6.60 -6.58 -1.25
N GLU A 259 -7.82 -6.05 -1.21
CA GLU A 259 -8.04 -4.64 -0.91
C GLU A 259 -7.73 -4.26 0.55
N ASP A 260 -7.83 -5.20 1.50
CA ASP A 260 -7.39 -4.95 2.87
C ASP A 260 -5.87 -4.79 2.92
N LEU A 261 -5.10 -5.65 2.24
CA LEU A 261 -3.65 -5.48 2.08
C LEU A 261 -3.34 -4.09 1.50
N LEU A 262 -3.97 -3.73 0.38
CA LEU A 262 -3.69 -2.45 -0.28
C LEU A 262 -4.00 -1.26 0.64
N ARG A 263 -5.08 -1.33 1.43
CA ARG A 263 -5.42 -0.26 2.38
C ARG A 263 -4.43 -0.15 3.54
N GLU A 264 -3.98 -1.29 4.08
CA GLU A 264 -3.07 -1.34 5.23
C GLU A 264 -1.60 -1.10 4.86
N ARG A 265 -1.21 -1.50 3.65
CA ARG A 265 0.17 -1.48 3.12
C ARG A 265 0.28 -0.66 1.84
N GLY A 266 -0.47 0.43 1.76
CA GLY A 266 -0.48 1.33 0.60
C GLY A 266 0.89 1.94 0.31
N GLU A 267 1.66 2.20 1.35
CA GLU A 267 3.05 2.66 1.26
C GLU A 267 3.96 1.63 0.59
N LEU A 268 3.74 0.33 0.82
CA LEU A 268 4.52 -0.73 0.18
C LEU A 268 4.24 -0.80 -1.31
N LEU A 269 2.97 -0.67 -1.73
CA LEU A 269 2.63 -0.57 -3.15
C LEU A 269 3.38 0.59 -3.80
N THR A 270 3.27 1.79 -3.20
CA THR A 270 3.92 2.99 -3.72
C THR A 270 5.43 2.82 -3.81
N ARG A 271 6.06 2.34 -2.73
CA ARG A 271 7.51 2.16 -2.66
C ARG A 271 7.99 1.13 -3.67
N THR A 272 7.32 -0.02 -3.80
CA THR A 272 7.71 -1.07 -4.76
C THR A 272 7.65 -0.55 -6.20
N CYS A 273 6.63 0.24 -6.55
CA CYS A 273 6.54 0.85 -7.88
C CYS A 273 7.71 1.81 -8.17
N LEU A 274 8.14 2.58 -7.17
CA LEU A 274 9.24 3.53 -7.31
C LEU A 274 10.60 2.84 -7.32
N GLU A 275 10.83 1.86 -6.45
CA GLU A 275 12.02 1.01 -6.48
C GLU A 275 12.17 0.36 -7.87
N TRP A 276 11.09 -0.15 -8.46
CA TRP A 276 11.10 -0.65 -9.84
C TRP A 276 11.49 0.44 -10.84
N CYS A 277 10.90 1.63 -10.75
CA CYS A 277 11.22 2.74 -11.65
C CYS A 277 12.69 3.16 -11.52
N TRP A 278 13.23 3.13 -10.31
CA TRP A 278 14.62 3.41 -10.01
C TRP A 278 15.55 2.38 -10.67
N GLU A 279 15.29 1.08 -10.46
CA GLU A 279 16.08 0.00 -11.06
C GLU A 279 15.99 -0.04 -12.58
N ALA A 280 14.84 0.30 -13.15
CA ALA A 280 14.61 0.33 -14.60
C ALA A 280 15.33 1.50 -15.32
N GLY A 281 16.17 2.27 -14.61
CA GLY A 281 16.94 3.35 -15.20
C GLY A 281 16.10 4.58 -15.55
N ALA A 282 14.99 4.84 -14.84
CA ALA A 282 14.25 6.10 -15.00
C ALA A 282 15.08 7.36 -14.67
N THR A 283 16.33 7.19 -14.22
CA THR A 283 17.35 8.21 -14.01
C THR A 283 18.46 8.22 -15.08
N GLU A 284 18.56 7.21 -15.96
CA GLU A 284 19.66 7.05 -16.94
C GLU A 284 19.48 7.90 -18.21
N ALA A 285 18.32 8.51 -18.43
CA ALA A 285 18.06 9.38 -19.58
C ALA A 285 18.46 10.86 -19.35
N GLY A 286 19.50 11.15 -18.56
CA GLY A 286 20.09 12.50 -18.41
C GLY A 286 19.18 13.60 -17.87
N SER A 287 17.90 13.33 -17.64
CA SER A 287 16.96 14.22 -16.98
C SER A 287 16.61 13.57 -15.65
N PRO A 288 17.05 14.13 -14.51
CA PRO A 288 16.59 13.66 -13.22
C PRO A 288 15.06 13.74 -13.22
N TRP A 289 14.40 12.66 -12.83
CA TRP A 289 12.94 12.69 -12.59
C TRP A 289 12.64 13.90 -11.71
N ARG A 290 11.88 14.85 -12.27
CA ARG A 290 11.48 16.04 -11.53
C ARG A 290 10.11 15.76 -10.95
N TRP A 291 10.01 15.90 -9.64
CA TRP A 291 8.74 15.87 -8.96
C TRP A 291 7.83 16.93 -9.59
N PRO A 292 6.64 16.56 -10.09
CA PRO A 292 5.72 17.56 -10.59
C PRO A 292 5.34 18.52 -9.45
N GLU A 293 5.34 19.81 -9.77
CA GLU A 293 4.79 20.85 -8.92
C GLU A 293 3.30 20.96 -9.27
N TRP A 294 2.43 20.55 -8.33
CA TRP A 294 0.97 20.58 -8.46
C TRP A 294 0.33 21.31 -7.28
#